data_AF-A0AAD9KRR6-F1
#
_entry.id   AF-A0AAD9KRR6-F1
#
_cell.length_a   1.000
_cell.length_b   1.000
_cell.length_c   1.000
_cell.angle_alpha   90.00
_cell.angle_beta   90.00
_cell.angle_gamma   90.00
#
_symmetry.space_group_name_H-M   'P 1'
#
loop_
_entity.id
_entity.type
_entity.pdbx_description
1 polymer ?
#
loop_
_entity_poly.entity_id
_entity_poly.type
_entity_poly.pdbx_seq_one_letter_code
_entity_poly.pdbx_strand_id
1 'polypeptide(L)'
;MKKYGVATATCPHTTLKRVLVHPKDKVELVEQGELLYQIPCKNCGAECIGETGRLLKTRLDEHRKDADNTNNEKYTRSNKSALTVTDHAMTENHIIDWEGAIIIEKEPNRRTRQIKEAIWIRKTKTPTNRDEGNDQLPHVYDDVIGH
;
A
#
# COMPACT_ATOMS: atom_id res chain seq x y z
N MET A 1 -56.05 -6.32 -14.17
CA MET A 1 -55.06 -5.21 -14.24
C MET A 1 -54.51 -4.97 -15.66
N LYS A 2 -54.17 -5.99 -16.47
CA LYS A 2 -53.90 -5.81 -17.92
C LYS A 2 -55.06 -5.23 -18.76
N LYS A 3 -56.29 -5.32 -18.25
CA LYS A 3 -57.52 -4.83 -18.91
C LYS A 3 -57.60 -3.29 -19.06
N TYR A 4 -56.74 -2.54 -18.36
CA TYR A 4 -56.72 -1.07 -18.38
C TYR A 4 -55.42 -0.47 -18.95
N GLY A 5 -54.62 -1.25 -19.68
CA GLY A 5 -53.41 -0.73 -20.33
C GLY A 5 -52.28 -0.27 -19.39
N VAL A 6 -52.37 -0.55 -18.09
CA VAL A 6 -51.34 -0.16 -17.12
C VAL A 6 -50.18 -1.17 -17.16
N ALA A 7 -49.02 -0.71 -17.66
CA ALA A 7 -47.78 -1.47 -17.63
C ALA A 7 -47.18 -1.44 -16.21
N THR A 8 -47.10 -2.61 -15.58
CA THR A 8 -46.44 -2.77 -14.28
C THR A 8 -45.00 -3.22 -14.49
N ALA A 9 -44.03 -2.36 -14.15
CA ALA A 9 -42.63 -2.74 -14.11
C ALA A 9 -42.34 -3.48 -12.80
N THR A 10 -41.96 -4.76 -12.89
CA THR A 10 -41.50 -5.52 -11.73
C THR A 10 -39.99 -5.40 -11.64
N CYS A 11 -39.50 -4.62 -10.67
CA CYS A 11 -38.09 -4.62 -10.29
C CYS A 11 -37.91 -5.63 -9.16
N PRO A 12 -37.45 -6.87 -9.44
CA PRO A 12 -37.21 -7.83 -8.37
C PRO A 12 -36.11 -7.30 -7.44
N HIS A 13 -36.44 -7.18 -6.16
CA HIS A 13 -35.54 -6.66 -5.12
C HIS A 13 -34.24 -7.46 -4.99
N THR A 14 -34.26 -8.74 -5.38
CA THR A 14 -33.13 -9.66 -5.37
C THR A 14 -33.19 -10.51 -6.64
N THR A 15 -32.14 -10.47 -7.48
CA THR A 15 -32.06 -11.33 -8.67
C THR A 15 -31.42 -12.67 -8.32
N LEU A 16 -31.79 -13.74 -9.02
CA LEU A 16 -31.18 -15.07 -8.87
C LEU A 16 -29.65 -15.03 -9.04
N LYS A 17 -29.16 -14.18 -9.94
CA LYS A 17 -27.72 -13.93 -10.13
C LYS A 17 -27.05 -13.41 -8.84
N ARG A 18 -27.72 -12.56 -8.05
CA ARG A 18 -27.20 -12.05 -6.77
C ARG A 18 -27.18 -13.14 -5.67
N VAL A 19 -28.09 -14.11 -5.73
CA VAL A 19 -28.17 -15.21 -4.76
C VAL A 19 -27.23 -16.36 -5.10
N LEU A 20 -27.11 -16.69 -6.39
CA LEU A 20 -26.41 -17.89 -6.87
C LEU A 20 -24.98 -17.61 -7.34
N VAL A 21 -24.66 -16.36 -7.69
CA VAL A 21 -23.31 -15.99 -8.10
C VAL A 21 -22.67 -15.21 -6.97
N HIS A 22 -21.69 -15.83 -6.32
CA HIS A 22 -20.69 -15.17 -5.49
C HIS A 22 -19.39 -15.12 -6.29
N PRO A 23 -19.18 -14.14 -7.19
CA PRO A 23 -18.03 -14.15 -8.07
C PRO A 23 -16.85 -13.50 -7.35
N LYS A 24 -16.01 -14.31 -6.69
CA LYS A 24 -14.55 -14.33 -6.81
C LYS A 24 -13.92 -15.00 -5.60
N ASP A 25 -12.95 -15.87 -5.87
CA ASP A 25 -11.98 -16.31 -4.90
C ASP A 25 -11.32 -15.09 -4.23
N LYS A 26 -11.04 -15.19 -2.93
CA LYS A 26 -10.33 -14.14 -2.22
C LYS A 26 -8.95 -14.01 -2.85
N VAL A 27 -8.69 -12.88 -3.50
CA VAL A 27 -7.37 -12.54 -4.02
C VAL A 27 -6.42 -12.42 -2.83
N GLU A 28 -5.32 -13.18 -2.88
CA GLU A 28 -4.29 -13.13 -1.83
C GLU A 28 -3.80 -11.70 -1.63
N LEU A 29 -3.46 -11.33 -0.39
CA LEU A 29 -3.05 -9.95 -0.05
C LEU A 29 -1.92 -9.44 -0.95
N VAL A 30 -0.94 -10.30 -1.25
CA VAL A 30 0.21 -9.99 -2.09
C VAL A 30 -0.13 -9.78 -3.57
N GLU A 31 -1.30 -10.25 -4.03
CA GLU A 31 -1.81 -10.09 -5.40
C GLU A 31 -2.73 -8.86 -5.55
N GLN A 32 -2.67 -7.94 -4.59
CA GLN A 32 -3.41 -6.69 -4.62
C GLN A 32 -2.46 -5.53 -4.96
N GLY A 33 -2.99 -4.52 -5.65
CA GLY A 33 -2.29 -3.26 -5.91
C GLY A 33 -3.14 -2.06 -5.50
N GLU A 34 -2.65 -0.86 -5.84
CA GLU A 34 -3.28 0.41 -5.49
C GLU A 34 -3.52 0.56 -3.99
N LEU A 35 -2.44 0.41 -3.22
CA LEU A 35 -2.51 0.28 -1.77
C LEU A 35 -1.28 0.87 -1.08
N LEU A 36 -1.43 1.10 0.21
CA LEU A 36 -0.36 1.42 1.14
C LEU A 36 -0.01 0.18 1.94
N TYR A 37 1.28 -0.02 2.17
CA TYR A 37 1.80 -1.16 2.93
C TYR A 37 2.87 -0.71 3.91
N GLN A 38 3.11 -1.54 4.92
CA GLN A 38 4.25 -1.43 5.81
C GLN A 38 5.09 -2.71 5.81
N ILE A 39 6.40 -2.56 5.96
CA ILE A 39 7.36 -3.65 6.09
C ILE A 39 8.09 -3.49 7.42
N PRO A 40 7.92 -4.41 8.39
CA PRO A 40 8.61 -4.33 9.66
C PRO A 40 10.06 -4.80 9.54
N CYS A 41 10.92 -4.23 10.40
CA CYS A 41 12.25 -4.78 10.67
C CYS A 41 12.14 -5.93 11.69
N LYS A 42 12.90 -7.02 11.51
CA LYS A 42 12.95 -8.12 12.49
C LYS A 42 13.78 -7.78 13.73
N ASN A 43 14.74 -6.87 13.58
CA ASN A 43 15.73 -6.56 14.61
C ASN A 43 15.33 -5.36 15.48
N CYS A 44 14.47 -4.47 14.99
CA CYS A 44 14.00 -3.32 15.74
C CYS A 44 12.53 -3.02 15.43
N GLY A 45 11.90 -2.14 16.23
CA GLY A 45 10.51 -1.70 16.01
C GLY A 45 10.33 -0.72 14.85
N ALA A 46 11.32 -0.58 13.97
CA ALA A 46 11.22 0.32 12.82
C ALA A 46 10.38 -0.31 11.71
N GLU A 47 9.60 0.52 11.04
CA GLU A 47 8.70 0.10 9.98
C GLU A 47 8.92 1.01 8.76
N CYS A 48 8.99 0.41 7.58
CA CYS A 48 8.98 1.17 6.34
C CYS A 48 7.56 1.26 5.83
N ILE A 49 7.10 2.48 5.56
CA ILE A 49 5.81 2.73 4.92
C ILE A 49 6.04 2.97 3.42
N GLY A 50 5.18 2.44 2.57
CA GLY A 50 5.24 2.74 1.13
C GLY A 50 3.90 2.61 0.43
N GLU A 51 3.76 3.26 -0.70
CA GLU A 51 2.65 3.04 -1.64
C GLU A 51 3.04 2.20 -2.86
N THR A 52 2.05 1.53 -3.45
CA THR A 52 2.20 0.94 -4.78
C THR A 52 0.89 1.03 -5.57
N GLY A 53 0.99 1.46 -6.82
CA GLY A 53 -0.07 1.27 -7.82
C GLY A 53 -0.08 -0.13 -8.45
N ARG A 54 1.04 -0.86 -8.35
CA ARG A 54 1.21 -2.23 -8.87
C ARG A 54 0.91 -3.26 -7.79
N LEU A 55 0.94 -4.54 -8.15
CA LEU A 55 0.86 -5.65 -7.19
C LEU A 55 1.92 -5.51 -6.10
N LEU A 56 1.51 -5.70 -4.84
CA LEU A 56 2.40 -5.64 -3.68
C LEU A 56 3.56 -6.63 -3.82
N LYS A 57 3.29 -7.85 -4.29
CA LYS A 57 4.33 -8.85 -4.58
C LYS A 57 5.44 -8.31 -5.46
N THR A 58 5.08 -7.66 -6.57
CA THR A 58 6.06 -7.08 -7.49
C THR A 58 6.93 -6.04 -6.79
N ARG A 59 6.33 -5.21 -5.93
CA ARG A 59 7.07 -4.17 -5.19
C ARG A 59 8.01 -4.76 -4.14
N LEU A 60 7.59 -5.81 -3.44
CA LEU A 60 8.43 -6.53 -2.47
C LEU A 60 9.60 -7.24 -3.16
N ASP A 61 9.37 -7.85 -4.32
CA ASP A 61 10.42 -8.50 -5.11
C ASP A 61 11.45 -7.49 -5.64
N GLU A 62 11.00 -6.30 -6.08
CA GLU A 62 11.89 -5.19 -6.46
C GLU A 62 12.77 -4.79 -5.27
N HIS A 63 12.19 -4.57 -4.10
CA HIS A 63 12.94 -4.19 -2.90
C HIS A 63 13.95 -5.24 -2.45
N ARG A 64 13.57 -6.53 -2.49
CA ARG A 64 14.46 -7.63 -2.14
C ARG A 64 15.66 -7.70 -3.08
N LYS A 65 15.42 -7.60 -4.39
CA LYS A 65 16.50 -7.57 -5.40
C LYS A 65 17.40 -6.37 -5.20
N ASP A 66 16.84 -5.20 -4.93
CA ASP A 66 17.62 -3.99 -4.68
C ASP A 66 18.52 -4.16 -3.45
N ALA A 67 18.03 -4.81 -2.38
CA ALA A 67 18.82 -5.12 -1.19
C ALA A 67 19.94 -6.15 -1.45
N ASP A 68 19.67 -7.16 -2.27
CA ASP A 68 20.67 -8.18 -2.64
C ASP A 68 21.77 -7.61 -3.58
N ASN A 69 21.42 -6.67 -4.47
CA ASN A 69 22.29 -6.13 -5.52
C ASN A 69 23.24 -5.00 -5.07
N THR A 70 23.10 -4.49 -3.85
CA THR A 70 23.80 -3.31 -3.32
C THR A 70 25.33 -3.46 -3.21
N ASN A 71 25.85 -4.65 -3.52
CA ASN A 71 27.27 -4.91 -3.67
C ASN A 71 27.89 -4.39 -4.99
N ASN A 72 27.11 -3.94 -6.01
CA ASN A 72 27.70 -3.64 -7.34
C ASN A 72 27.23 -2.43 -8.16
N GLU A 73 26.16 -1.66 -7.86
CA GLU A 73 25.79 -0.53 -8.75
C GLU A 73 25.12 0.69 -8.08
N LYS A 74 25.35 1.88 -8.65
CA LYS A 74 24.79 3.16 -8.22
C LYS A 74 23.32 3.28 -8.65
N TYR A 75 22.42 3.36 -7.67
CA TYR A 75 20.97 3.46 -7.86
C TYR A 75 20.54 4.82 -8.47
N THR A 76 19.62 4.76 -9.43
CA THR A 76 19.03 5.95 -10.09
C THR A 76 17.78 6.45 -9.34
N ARG A 77 17.49 7.75 -9.48
CA ARG A 77 16.46 8.53 -8.75
C ARG A 77 15.02 7.97 -8.77
N SER A 78 14.73 6.98 -9.61
CA SER A 78 13.42 6.31 -9.75
C SER A 78 13.13 5.25 -8.68
N ASN A 79 14.14 4.75 -7.94
CA ASN A 79 14.01 3.71 -6.92
C ASN A 79 14.07 4.25 -5.47
N LYS A 80 13.59 5.47 -5.23
CA LYS A 80 13.71 6.11 -3.90
C LYS A 80 13.14 5.32 -2.73
N SER A 81 11.98 4.66 -2.88
CA SER A 81 11.39 3.94 -1.74
C SER A 81 12.15 2.64 -1.42
N ALA A 82 12.77 1.99 -2.41
CA ALA A 82 13.67 0.84 -2.20
C ALA A 82 14.94 1.22 -1.45
N LEU A 83 15.39 2.46 -1.63
CA LEU A 83 16.58 2.98 -0.95
C LEU A 83 16.39 3.04 0.57
N THR A 84 15.17 3.26 1.08
CA THR A 84 14.95 3.50 2.53
C THR A 84 15.00 2.23 3.38
N VAL A 85 14.37 1.15 2.91
CA VAL A 85 14.39 -0.17 3.58
C VAL A 85 15.80 -0.77 3.53
N THR A 86 16.44 -0.68 2.36
CA THR A 86 17.77 -1.23 2.12
C THR A 86 18.84 -0.46 2.87
N ASP A 87 18.77 0.88 2.93
CA ASP A 87 19.73 1.70 3.68
C ASP A 87 19.66 1.38 5.18
N HIS A 88 18.47 1.24 5.76
CA HIS A 88 18.30 0.80 7.15
C HIS A 88 18.89 -0.61 7.38
N ALA A 89 18.55 -1.57 6.52
CA ALA A 89 19.07 -2.93 6.62
C ALA A 89 20.62 -2.96 6.59
N MET A 90 21.24 -2.12 5.77
CA MET A 90 22.69 -2.10 5.59
C MET A 90 23.44 -1.35 6.66
N THR A 91 22.96 -0.16 7.02
CA THR A 91 23.61 0.69 8.03
C THR A 91 23.57 0.07 9.41
N GLU A 92 22.44 -0.56 9.75
CA GLU A 92 22.22 -1.18 11.07
C GLU A 92 22.51 -2.69 11.07
N ASN A 93 22.85 -3.28 9.92
CA ASN A 93 23.02 -4.74 9.74
C ASN A 93 21.79 -5.53 10.22
N HIS A 94 20.62 -5.05 9.83
CA HIS A 94 19.30 -5.57 10.22
C HIS A 94 18.66 -6.43 9.13
N ILE A 95 17.79 -7.34 9.55
CA ILE A 95 17.02 -8.23 8.70
C ILE A 95 15.62 -7.65 8.52
N ILE A 96 15.22 -7.46 7.27
CA ILE A 96 13.89 -6.97 6.90
C ILE A 96 12.90 -8.13 6.82
N ASP A 97 11.70 -7.94 7.36
CA ASP A 97 10.63 -8.94 7.28
C ASP A 97 9.74 -8.77 6.05
N TRP A 98 10.23 -9.26 4.91
CA TRP A 98 9.47 -9.22 3.65
C TRP A 98 8.17 -10.02 3.70
N GLU A 99 8.10 -11.09 4.50
CA GLU A 99 6.91 -11.93 4.66
C GLU A 99 5.91 -11.32 5.65
N GLY A 100 6.40 -10.54 6.62
CA GLY A 100 5.60 -9.75 7.55
C GLY A 100 5.04 -8.45 6.97
N ALA A 101 5.05 -8.27 5.65
CA ALA A 101 4.48 -7.08 5.02
C ALA A 101 2.95 -7.02 5.20
N ILE A 102 2.44 -5.88 5.66
CA ILE A 102 1.03 -5.68 5.98
C ILE A 102 0.45 -4.60 5.05
N ILE A 103 -0.76 -4.82 4.54
CA ILE A 103 -1.54 -3.80 3.84
C ILE A 103 -2.22 -2.91 4.87
N ILE A 104 -1.91 -1.63 4.83
CA ILE A 104 -2.49 -0.62 5.72
C ILE A 104 -3.87 -0.19 5.20
N GLU A 105 -3.93 0.18 3.93
CA GLU A 105 -5.14 0.70 3.30
C GLU A 105 -5.09 0.53 1.77
N LYS A 106 -6.27 0.40 1.14
CA LYS A 106 -6.40 0.39 -0.32
C LYS A 106 -6.90 1.75 -0.81
N GLU A 107 -6.20 2.34 -1.77
CA GLU A 107 -6.53 3.65 -2.34
C GLU A 107 -6.22 3.66 -3.85
N PRO A 108 -7.23 3.59 -4.73
CA PRO A 108 -7.03 3.60 -6.18
C PRO A 108 -6.48 4.94 -6.68
N ASN A 109 -6.86 6.06 -6.07
CA ASN A 109 -6.41 7.37 -6.52
C ASN A 109 -4.95 7.58 -6.13
N ARG A 110 -4.06 7.64 -7.13
CA ARG A 110 -2.62 7.84 -6.92
C ARG A 110 -2.30 9.05 -6.05
N ARG A 111 -2.94 10.20 -6.29
CA ARG A 111 -2.64 11.44 -5.54
C ARG A 111 -3.08 11.32 -4.10
N THR A 112 -4.29 10.81 -3.86
CA THR A 112 -4.77 10.54 -2.50
C THR A 112 -3.86 9.54 -1.79
N ARG A 113 -3.39 8.51 -2.51
CA ARG A 113 -2.51 7.48 -1.97
C ARG A 113 -1.15 8.05 -1.55
N GLN A 114 -0.56 8.95 -2.35
CA GLN A 114 0.69 9.63 -2.04
C GLN A 114 0.55 10.58 -0.82
N ILE A 115 -0.56 11.31 -0.71
CA ILE A 115 -0.87 12.11 0.49
C ILE A 115 -1.01 11.21 1.72
N LYS A 116 -1.74 10.09 1.60
CA LYS A 116 -1.91 9.12 2.69
C LYS A 116 -0.57 8.52 3.11
N GLU A 117 0.32 8.21 2.17
CA GLU A 117 1.67 7.71 2.45
C GLU A 117 2.43 8.69 3.33
N ALA A 118 2.44 9.97 2.97
CA ALA A 118 3.08 11.02 3.77
C ALA A 118 2.49 11.12 5.19
N ILE A 119 1.16 11.06 5.32
CA ILE A 119 0.48 11.06 6.63
C ILE A 119 0.91 9.84 7.46
N TRP A 120 0.94 8.65 6.86
CA TRP A 120 1.32 7.43 7.56
C TRP A 120 2.78 7.45 8.00
N ILE A 121 3.70 7.93 7.16
CA ILE A 121 5.12 8.10 7.52
C ILE A 121 5.25 9.00 8.76
N ARG A 122 4.51 10.12 8.82
CA ARG A 122 4.55 11.04 9.96
C ARG A 122 3.92 10.47 11.23
N LYS A 123 2.89 9.62 11.11
CA LYS A 123 2.26 8.94 12.25
C LYS A 123 3.11 7.83 12.83
N THR A 124 3.96 7.21 12.01
CA THR A 124 4.83 6.13 12.46
C THR A 124 5.89 6.68 13.41
N LYS A 125 6.07 6.02 14.57
CA LYS A 125 7.02 6.47 15.61
C LYS A 125 8.47 6.39 15.17
N THR A 126 8.80 5.35 14.40
CA THR A 126 10.16 5.03 13.94
C THR A 126 10.11 4.62 12.46
N PRO A 127 9.84 5.58 11.55
CA PRO A 127 9.83 5.27 10.13
C PRO A 127 11.27 5.08 9.65
N THR A 128 11.52 4.05 8.84
CA THR A 128 12.82 3.91 8.15
C THR A 128 12.90 4.78 6.90
N ASN A 129 11.81 5.45 6.54
CA ASN A 129 11.72 6.34 5.38
C ASN A 129 12.69 7.52 5.51
N ARG A 130 13.51 7.76 4.47
CA ARG A 130 14.46 8.87 4.42
C ARG A 130 13.79 10.22 4.16
N ASP A 131 12.62 10.20 3.52
CA ASP A 131 11.79 11.35 3.22
C ASP A 131 10.39 11.19 3.79
N GLU A 132 9.65 12.30 3.89
CA GLU A 132 8.27 12.35 4.39
C GLU A 132 7.24 11.86 3.35
N GLY A 133 7.65 10.99 2.43
CA GLY A 133 6.83 10.48 1.33
C GLY A 133 6.91 11.31 0.04
N ASN A 134 6.14 10.90 -0.96
CA ASN A 134 6.15 11.53 -2.29
C ASN A 134 5.48 12.91 -2.32
N ASP A 135 4.50 13.16 -1.45
CA ASP A 135 3.85 14.46 -1.28
C ASP A 135 4.42 15.16 -0.05
N GLN A 136 5.07 16.31 -0.26
CA GLN A 136 5.55 17.16 0.83
C GLN A 136 4.38 17.92 1.43
N LEU A 137 3.76 17.33 2.47
CA LEU A 137 2.72 18.00 3.23
C LEU A 137 3.31 19.20 3.99
N PRO A 138 2.65 20.37 4.02
CA PRO A 138 3.08 21.46 4.89
C PRO A 138 3.11 21.01 6.37
N HIS A 139 4.10 21.46 7.12
CA HIS A 139 4.21 21.18 8.58
C HIS A 139 3.05 21.74 9.39
N VAL A 140 2.25 22.65 8.83
CA VAL A 140 1.00 23.16 9.43
C VAL A 140 0.01 22.02 9.76
N TYR A 141 0.13 20.87 9.09
CA TYR A 141 -0.71 19.71 9.34
C TYR A 141 -0.22 18.81 10.48
N ASP A 142 0.98 19.03 11.03
CA ASP A 142 1.59 18.13 12.03
C ASP A 142 0.75 18.08 13.31
N ASP A 143 0.18 19.22 13.74
CA ASP A 143 -0.72 19.33 14.89
C ASP A 143 -1.99 18.45 14.76
N VAL A 144 -2.44 18.21 13.53
CA VAL A 144 -3.65 17.43 13.22
C VAL A 144 -3.34 15.96 13.00
N ILE A 145 -2.15 15.65 12.48
CA ILE A 145 -1.72 14.28 12.17
C ILE A 145 -1.37 13.52 13.46
N GLY A 146 -0.98 14.22 14.51
CA GLY A 146 -0.76 13.68 15.85
C GLY A 146 0.70 13.27 16.06
N HIS A 147 1.31 13.89 17.08
CA HIS A 147 2.61 13.55 17.66
C HIS A 147 2.47 12.63 18.88
#